data_AF-A0A7W1QSS0-F1
#
_entry.id   AF-A0A7W1QSS0-F1
#
_cell.length_a   1.000
_cell.length_b   1.000
_cell.length_c   1.000
_cell.angle_alpha   90.00
_cell.angle_beta   90.00
_cell.angle_gamma   90.00
#
_symmetry.space_group_name_H-M   'P 1'
#
loop_
_entity.id
_entity.type
_entity.pdbx_description
1 polymer ?
#
loop_
_entity_poly.entity_id
_entity_poly.type
_entity_poly.pdbx_seq_one_letter_code
_entity_poly.pdbx_strand_id
1 'polypeptide(L)' 'WGLLVIGTIDNFLRPKLVGEKTRLHELFIFFSVLGGLKVFGVLGIVLGPVVLAITLALLDVFRQADRSYQKREPNLHEG' A
#
# COMPACT_ATOMS: atom_id res chain seq x y z
N TRP A 1 34.17 -17.84 -8.15
CA TRP A 1 33.51 -16.61 -8.65
C TRP A 1 31.98 -16.66 -8.64
N GLY A 2 31.31 -17.81 -8.83
CA GLY A 2 29.84 -17.89 -8.77
C GLY A 2 29.21 -17.64 -7.39
N LEU A 3 29.88 -18.01 -6.29
CA LEU A 3 29.33 -17.91 -4.92
C LEU A 3 29.07 -16.46 -4.45
N LEU A 4 29.83 -15.46 -4.94
CA LEU A 4 29.61 -14.06 -4.58
C LEU A 4 28.38 -13.46 -5.28
N VAL A 5 28.10 -13.89 -6.51
CA VAL A 5 26.97 -13.38 -7.31
C VAL A 5 25.64 -13.96 -6.83
N ILE A 6 25.62 -15.25 -6.49
CA ILE A 6 24.43 -15.95 -6.00
C ILE A 6 24.01 -15.41 -4.62
N GLY A 7 24.97 -15.22 -3.72
CA GLY A 7 24.69 -14.64 -2.39
C GLY A 7 24.18 -13.19 -2.44
N THR A 8 24.59 -12.39 -3.42
CA THR A 8 24.16 -10.98 -3.53
C THR A 8 22.75 -10.85 -4.11
N ILE A 9 22.40 -11.69 -5.09
CA ILE A 9 21.07 -11.72 -5.70
C ILE A 9 20.03 -12.14 -4.66
N ASP A 10 20.28 -13.22 -3.91
CA ASP A 10 19.34 -13.69 -2.89
C ASP A 10 19.21 -12.71 -1.71
N ASN A 11 20.30 -12.00 -1.37
CA ASN A 11 20.32 -11.02 -0.27
C ASN A 11 19.74 -9.64 -0.65
N PHE A 12 19.55 -9.34 -1.95
CA PHE A 12 18.85 -8.14 -2.42
C PHE A 12 17.38 -8.42 -2.76
N LEU A 13 17.08 -9.61 -3.29
CA LEU A 13 15.71 -10.04 -3.61
C LEU A 13 14.84 -10.20 -2.35
N ARG A 14 15.37 -10.76 -1.26
CA ARG A 14 14.64 -10.91 0.01
C ARG A 14 14.16 -9.58 0.61
N PRO A 15 15.00 -8.56 0.83
CA PRO A 15 14.55 -7.26 1.35
C PRO A 15 13.75 -6.46 0.33
N LYS A 16 13.95 -6.70 -0.98
CA LYS A 16 13.08 -6.10 -2.00
C LYS A 16 11.66 -6.66 -1.86
N LEU A 17 11.43 -7.96 -1.86
CA LEU A 17 10.07 -8.51 -1.71
C LEU A 17 9.39 -8.16 -0.37
N VAL A 18 10.13 -8.15 0.74
CA VAL A 18 9.57 -7.85 2.08
C VAL A 18 9.34 -6.34 2.30
N GLY A 19 10.18 -5.48 1.71
CA GLY A 19 10.07 -4.02 1.83
C GLY A 19 9.08 -3.35 0.86
N GLU A 20 8.45 -4.10 -0.06
CA GLU A 20 7.52 -3.55 -1.06
C GLU A 20 6.36 -2.77 -0.41
N LYS A 21 5.75 -3.30 0.65
CA LYS A 21 4.55 -2.68 1.25
C LYS A 21 4.83 -1.29 1.82
N THR A 22 5.96 -1.12 2.51
CA THR A 22 6.38 0.18 3.06
C THR A 22 6.77 1.15 1.94
N ARG A 23 7.50 0.67 0.91
CA ARG A 23 7.86 1.50 -0.24
C ARG A 23 6.65 1.97 -1.05
N LEU A 24 5.63 1.14 -1.21
CA LEU A 24 4.39 1.55 -1.87
C LEU A 24 3.69 2.68 -1.10
N HIS A 25 3.64 2.58 0.24
CA HIS A 25 3.07 3.65 1.08
C HIS A 25 3.84 4.98 0.91
N GLU A 26 5.17 4.94 0.89
CA GLU A 26 6.02 6.12 0.65
C GLU A 26 5.79 6.73 -0.75
N LEU A 27 5.69 5.90 -1.79
CA LEU A 27 5.42 6.37 -3.15
C LEU A 27 4.05 7.04 -3.27
N PHE A 28 3.01 6.49 -2.62
CA PHE A 28 1.69 7.13 -2.61
C PHE A 28 1.74 8.52 -1.97
N ILE A 29 2.45 8.68 -0.85
CA ILE A 29 2.63 9.99 -0.20
C ILE A 29 3.40 10.94 -1.12
N PHE A 30 4.48 10.48 -1.75
CA PHE A 30 5.26 11.29 -2.68
C PHE A 30 4.41 11.81 -3.85
N PHE A 31 3.69 10.93 -4.54
CA PHE A 31 2.82 11.32 -5.64
C PHE A 31 1.66 12.21 -5.19
N SER A 32 1.14 11.98 -3.99
CA SER A 32 0.11 12.80 -3.38
C SER A 32 0.58 14.24 -3.13
N VAL A 33 1.81 14.42 -2.66
CA VAL A 33 2.44 15.75 -2.51
C VAL A 33 2.66 16.40 -3.88
N LEU A 34 3.21 15.67 -4.86
CA LEU A 34 3.43 16.23 -6.21
C LEU A 34 2.13 16.61 -6.92
N GLY A 35 1.12 15.75 -6.85
CA GLY A 35 -0.21 16.01 -7.41
C GLY A 35 -0.91 17.15 -6.68
N GLY A 36 -0.83 17.17 -5.35
CA GLY A 36 -1.33 18.25 -4.52
C GLY A 36 -0.67 19.58 -4.87
N LEU A 37 0.65 19.59 -5.03
CA LEU A 37 1.40 20.79 -5.42
C LEU A 37 0.94 21.32 -6.79
N LYS A 38 0.66 20.43 -7.73
CA LYS A 38 0.16 20.80 -9.07
C LYS A 38 -1.25 21.39 -9.04
N VAL A 39 -2.14 20.89 -8.17
CA VAL A 39 -3.56 21.31 -8.14
C VAL A 39 -3.81 22.48 -7.18
N PHE A 40 -3.18 22.45 -5.99
CA PHE A 40 -3.43 23.37 -4.88
C PHE A 40 -2.22 24.27 -4.55
N GLY A 41 -1.12 24.19 -5.29
CA GLY A 41 0.10 24.95 -4.99
C GLY A 41 0.74 24.50 -3.67
N VAL A 42 1.39 25.41 -2.95
CA VAL A 42 2.14 25.07 -1.71
C VAL A 42 1.25 24.37 -0.67
N LEU A 43 -0.04 24.73 -0.59
CA LEU A 43 -1.00 24.07 0.30
C LEU A 43 -1.19 22.58 -0.01
N GLY A 44 -0.93 22.20 -1.26
CA GLY A 44 -0.95 20.83 -1.75
C GLY A 44 0.01 19.87 -1.06
N ILE A 45 1.08 20.38 -0.43
CA ILE A 45 2.01 19.57 0.38
C ILE A 45 1.29 18.96 1.60
N VAL A 46 0.31 19.67 2.15
CA VAL A 46 -0.50 19.20 3.29
C VAL A 46 -1.80 18.57 2.79
N LEU A 47 -2.50 19.26 1.88
CA LEU A 47 -3.81 18.81 1.38
C LEU A 47 -3.72 17.50 0.58
N GLY A 48 -2.63 17.29 -0.16
CA GLY A 48 -2.40 16.04 -0.88
C GLY A 48 -2.45 14.84 0.07
N PRO A 49 -1.51 14.72 1.02
CA PRO A 49 -1.47 13.59 1.96
C PRO A 49 -2.76 13.41 2.76
N VAL A 50 -3.45 14.51 3.12
CA VAL A 50 -4.75 14.45 3.82
C VAL A 50 -5.81 13.77 2.96
N VAL A 51 -5.94 14.17 1.69
CA VAL A 51 -6.91 13.55 0.75
C VAL A 51 -6.56 12.08 0.53
N LEU A 52 -5.27 11.74 0.38
CA LEU A 52 -4.81 10.36 0.27
C LEU A 52 -5.19 9.54 1.52
N ALA A 53 -4.96 10.07 2.72
CA ALA A 53 -5.29 9.40 3.97
C ALA A 53 -6.79 9.11 4.09
N ILE A 54 -7.64 10.09 3.75
CA ILE A 54 -9.09 9.91 3.75
C ILE A 54 -9.50 8.83 2.75
N THR A 55 -8.92 8.86 1.54
CA THR A 55 -9.20 7.86 0.50
C THR A 55 -8.82 6.46 0.97
N LEU A 56 -7.64 6.29 1.56
CA LEU A 56 -7.18 5.01 2.09
C LEU A 56 -8.05 4.53 3.26
N ALA A 57 -8.49 5.45 4.13
CA ALA A 57 -9.41 5.13 5.23
C ALA A 57 -10.76 4.65 4.70
N LEU A 58 -11.32 5.31 3.70
CA LEU A 58 -12.57 4.86 3.04
C LEU A 58 -12.38 3.48 2.42
N LEU A 59 -11.32 3.27 1.65
CA LEU A 59 -11.01 1.97 1.05
C LEU A 59 -10.85 0.87 2.10
N ASP A 60 -10.29 1.18 3.26
CA ASP A 60 -10.17 0.21 4.34
C ASP A 60 -11.53 -0.17 4.93
N VAL A 61 -12.43 0.81 5.13
CA VAL A 61 -13.82 0.54 5.55
C VAL A 61 -14.55 -0.36 4.55
N PHE A 62 -14.43 -0.09 3.25
CA PHE A 62 -15.03 -0.95 2.21
C PHE A 62 -14.47 -2.38 2.25
N ARG A 63 -13.14 -2.53 2.37
CA ARG A 63 -12.51 -3.86 2.49
C ARG A 63 -12.94 -4.61 3.75
N GLN A 64 -13.23 -3.91 4.83
CA GLN A 64 -13.75 -4.52 6.06
C GLN A 64 -15.20 -5.01 5.88
N ALA A 65 -16.03 -4.26 5.14
CA ALA A 65 -17.39 -4.68 4.80
C ALA A 65 -17.40 -5.97 3.98
N ASP A 66 -16.57 -6.07 2.94
CA ASP A 66 -16.45 -7.26 2.10
C ASP A 66 -16.00 -8.50 2.88
N ARG A 67 -14.99 -8.33 3.76
CA ARG A 67 -14.54 -9.42 4.66
C ARG A 67 -15.64 -9.89 5.61
N SER A 68 -16.54 -9.00 6.01
CA SER A 68 -17.66 -9.32 6.90
C SER A 68 -18.73 -10.15 6.20
N TYR A 69 -18.90 -9.98 4.88
CA TYR A 69 -19.76 -10.82 4.05
C TYR A 69 -19.15 -12.22 3.88
N GLN A 70 -17.87 -12.29 3.50
CA GLN A 70 -17.14 -13.56 3.33
C GLN A 70 -17.17 -14.44 4.60
N LYS A 71 -17.17 -13.82 5.79
CA LYS A 71 -17.18 -14.54 7.08
C LYS A 71 -18.56 -15.10 7.47
N ARG A 72 -19.66 -14.68 6.82
CA ARG A 72 -21.02 -15.16 7.12
C ARG A 72 -21.45 -16.38 6.28
N GLU A 73 -20.80 -16.62 5.15
CA GLU A 73 -21.11 -17.76 4.26
C GLU A 73 -20.29 -19.07 4.44
N PRO A 74 -19.33 -19.26 5.38
CA PRO A 74 -18.59 -20.53 5.48
C PRO A 74 -19.37 -21.67 6.16
N ASN A 75 -20.54 -21.42 6.76
CA ASN A 75 -21.23 -22.40 7.61
C ASN A 75 -22.48 -23.04 6.97
N LEU A 76 -22.72 -22.85 5.67
CA LEU A 76 -23.91 -23.43 4.99
C LEU A 76 -23.62 -24.76 4.27
N HIS A 77 -22.35 -25.17 4.17
CA HIS A 77 -21.95 -26.38 3.43
C HIS A 77 -21.64 -27.61 4.31
N GLU A 78 -21.91 -27.55 5.62
CA GLU A 78 -21.69 -28.67 6.55
C GLU A 78 -22.98 -29.24 7.18
N GLY A 79 -24.14 -29.01 6.56
CA GLY A 79 -25.44 -29.57 6.99
C GLY A 79 -25.91 -30.74 6.14
#